data_AF-A0A345YEM9-F1
#
_entry.id   AF-A0A345YEM9-F1
#
_cell.length_a   1.000
_cell.length_b   1.000
_cell.length_c   1.000
_cell.angle_alpha   90.00
_cell.angle_beta   90.00
_cell.angle_gamma   90.00
#
_symmetry.space_group_name_H-M   'P 1'
#
loop_
_entity.id
_entity.type
_entity.pdbx_description
1 polymer ?
#
loop_
_entity_poly.entity_id
_entity_poly.type
_entity_poly.pdbx_seq_one_letter_code
_entity_poly.pdbx_strand_id
1 'polypeptide(L)'
;MIARVLWGLSLLSVPQYARAAEDCPEDQVCGIVVDSDEKPLAFAEVEITFEAEAIFALTDESGTFVVPRDAAGEPTLVTVSLIGFQSLSVDFAEFEARDARLILDRATDGTATEDNSIIVTARARSRPFANRELTTLDIVSDPLASADVLLAVSGLAISTNVNNSADLQLRGGAVGLSRTYFNDVPLYEVVRGNSVDQTTRLFSIFDPRILSNVEAYPTNPPTYLANSAAGALRALPQYDASETTSVLVGLSGIKVTSLQPVLKDGTAQLYASIEDVAPLIEINPELADIITSSSTQSLGATISLPIENGGEVTLFAALDLEDGEFPLRILNQSGQSTNDRLRAYGVICSAPNSTTVQDWHTSVSICAPRVLRTLASAMPHCRRQFRRLNGRTLTILQPMRFSQAA
;
A
#
# COMPACT_ATOMS: atom_id res chain seq x y z
N MET A 1 -20.65 74.71 -53.89
CA MET A 1 -21.60 73.99 -53.02
C MET A 1 -20.79 72.97 -52.24
N ILE A 2 -20.32 73.29 -51.01
CA ILE A 2 -20.95 72.98 -49.71
C ILE A 2 -21.08 71.44 -49.54
N ALA A 3 -20.61 70.72 -48.52
CA ALA A 3 -19.80 70.99 -47.32
C ALA A 3 -19.46 69.66 -46.61
N ARG A 4 -18.32 69.65 -45.89
CA ARG A 4 -18.09 69.17 -44.50
C ARG A 4 -18.38 67.71 -44.06
N VAL A 5 -17.29 67.11 -43.53
CA VAL A 5 -17.10 66.56 -42.17
C VAL A 5 -17.77 65.22 -41.83
N LEU A 6 -16.94 64.20 -41.57
CA LEU A 6 -16.88 63.53 -40.26
C LEU A 6 -15.61 62.65 -40.16
N TRP A 7 -14.75 63.06 -39.24
CA TRP A 7 -13.71 62.23 -38.63
C TRP A 7 -14.37 61.16 -37.75
N GLY A 8 -13.86 59.93 -37.77
CA GLY A 8 -14.18 58.88 -36.82
C GLY A 8 -12.91 58.13 -36.45
N LEU A 9 -12.36 58.47 -35.28
CA LEU A 9 -11.18 57.85 -34.66
C LEU A 9 -11.37 56.33 -34.51
N SER A 10 -10.41 55.58 -35.03
CA SER A 10 -10.14 54.19 -34.63
C SER A 10 -9.44 54.20 -33.27
N LEU A 11 -10.23 54.02 -32.21
CA LEU A 11 -9.74 53.75 -30.86
C LEU A 11 -9.06 52.37 -30.82
N LEU A 12 -7.75 52.38 -30.65
CA LEU A 12 -6.98 51.26 -30.12
C LEU A 12 -7.51 50.97 -28.71
N SER A 13 -8.01 49.75 -28.52
CA SER A 13 -8.44 49.22 -27.22
C SER A 13 -7.23 49.09 -26.28
N VAL A 14 -7.08 50.05 -25.38
CA VAL A 14 -6.25 49.91 -24.18
C VAL A 14 -6.93 48.85 -23.29
N PRO A 15 -6.20 47.82 -22.80
CA PRO A 15 -6.79 46.82 -21.93
C PRO A 15 -7.28 47.45 -20.62
N GLN A 16 -8.51 47.11 -20.22
CA GLN A 16 -9.31 47.72 -19.15
C GLN A 16 -8.83 47.41 -17.71
N TYR A 17 -7.54 47.15 -17.48
CA TYR A 17 -7.05 46.79 -16.13
C TYR A 17 -6.72 48.01 -15.25
N ALA A 18 -6.81 49.24 -15.78
CA ALA A 18 -6.37 50.46 -15.09
C ALA A 18 -7.44 51.17 -14.25
N ARG A 19 -8.55 50.51 -13.87
CA ARG A 19 -9.72 51.22 -13.29
C ARG A 19 -10.09 50.93 -11.84
N ALA A 20 -9.31 50.14 -11.11
CA ALA A 20 -9.65 49.78 -9.73
C ALA A 20 -9.48 50.93 -8.71
N ALA A 21 -8.70 51.96 -9.01
CA ALA A 21 -8.42 53.06 -8.08
C ALA A 21 -9.46 54.21 -8.09
N GLU A 22 -10.33 54.30 -9.11
CA GLU A 22 -11.21 55.47 -9.28
C GLU A 22 -12.47 55.51 -8.39
N ASP A 23 -12.79 54.43 -7.65
CA ASP A 23 -14.06 54.32 -6.91
C ASP A 23 -13.89 53.73 -5.48
N CYS A 24 -12.74 53.97 -4.84
CA CYS A 24 -12.52 53.52 -3.46
C CYS A 24 -13.27 54.42 -2.45
N PRO A 25 -14.17 53.88 -1.61
CA PRO A 25 -14.82 54.65 -0.55
C PRO A 25 -13.81 55.22 0.46
N GLU A 26 -14.07 56.42 1.00
CA GLU A 26 -13.15 57.09 1.96
C GLU A 26 -12.91 56.28 3.26
N ASP A 27 -13.84 55.39 3.60
CA ASP A 27 -13.80 54.46 4.73
C ASP A 27 -13.13 53.11 4.39
N GLN A 28 -12.53 52.98 3.21
CA GLN A 28 -11.89 51.76 2.74
C GLN A 28 -10.49 52.04 2.20
N VAL A 29 -9.65 51.00 2.23
CA VAL A 29 -8.38 50.96 1.54
C VAL A 29 -8.51 49.98 0.40
N CYS A 30 -8.35 50.47 -0.82
CA CYS A 30 -8.41 49.66 -2.04
C CYS A 30 -7.07 49.68 -2.75
N GLY A 31 -6.75 48.62 -3.47
CA GLY A 31 -5.55 48.56 -4.28
C GLY A 31 -5.56 47.40 -5.26
N ILE A 32 -4.51 47.32 -6.08
CA ILE A 32 -4.32 46.24 -7.04
C ILE A 32 -2.94 45.61 -6.89
N VAL A 33 -2.91 44.29 -6.96
CA VAL A 33 -1.71 43.46 -6.88
C VAL A 33 -1.44 42.82 -8.25
N VAL A 34 -0.25 43.07 -8.79
CA VAL A 34 0.17 42.58 -10.11
C VAL A 34 1.56 41.93 -10.06
N ASP A 35 1.87 41.09 -11.04
CA ASP A 35 3.23 40.58 -11.31
C ASP A 35 4.08 41.66 -12.02
N SER A 36 5.39 41.46 -12.07
CA SER A 36 6.38 42.15 -12.91
C SER A 36 5.98 42.29 -14.39
N ASP A 37 5.20 41.33 -14.91
CA ASP A 37 4.59 41.33 -16.25
C ASP A 37 3.29 42.18 -16.37
N GLU A 38 2.92 42.91 -15.32
CA GLU A 38 1.66 43.65 -15.17
C GLU A 38 0.37 42.80 -15.22
N LYS A 39 0.50 41.49 -14.96
CA LYS A 39 -0.67 40.59 -14.87
C LYS A 39 -1.28 40.64 -13.47
N PRO A 40 -2.61 40.75 -13.32
CA PRO A 40 -3.25 40.73 -12.01
C PRO A 40 -3.02 39.40 -11.28
N LEU A 41 -2.78 39.47 -9.97
CA LEU A 41 -2.55 38.31 -9.11
C LEU A 41 -3.77 38.08 -8.20
N ALA A 42 -4.49 37.00 -8.47
CA ALA A 42 -5.65 36.58 -7.68
C ALA A 42 -5.24 35.83 -6.40
N PHE A 43 -6.07 35.94 -5.36
CA PHE A 43 -5.91 35.28 -4.07
C PHE A 43 -4.58 35.58 -3.34
N ALA A 44 -3.98 36.73 -3.61
CA ALA A 44 -2.87 37.25 -2.81
C ALA A 44 -3.40 37.73 -1.47
N GLU A 45 -2.72 37.38 -0.39
CA GLU A 45 -3.04 37.83 0.96
C GLU A 45 -2.42 39.22 1.18
N VAL A 46 -3.27 40.18 1.50
CA VAL A 46 -2.91 41.57 1.79
C VAL A 46 -3.19 41.84 3.26
N GLU A 47 -2.15 42.15 4.01
CA GLU A 47 -2.21 42.56 5.41
C GLU A 47 -1.94 44.06 5.52
N ILE A 48 -2.85 44.78 6.16
CA ILE A 48 -2.66 46.19 6.51
C ILE A 48 -2.51 46.29 8.02
N THR A 49 -1.33 46.70 8.48
CA THR A 49 -1.01 46.87 9.89
C THR A 49 -1.31 48.30 10.34
N PHE A 50 -2.16 48.43 11.35
CA PHE A 50 -2.44 49.64 12.11
C PHE A 50 -1.68 49.61 13.44
N GLU A 51 -1.64 50.72 14.18
CA GLU A 51 -0.88 50.82 15.43
C GLU A 51 -1.20 49.72 16.47
N ALA A 52 -2.41 49.17 16.47
CA ALA A 52 -2.87 48.18 17.45
C ALA A 52 -3.42 46.86 16.86
N GLU A 53 -3.61 46.76 15.54
CA GLU A 53 -4.28 45.63 14.89
C GLU A 53 -3.82 45.47 13.43
N ALA A 54 -3.91 44.26 12.88
CA ALA A 54 -3.71 44.00 11.47
C ALA A 54 -4.99 43.45 10.84
N ILE A 55 -5.38 43.99 9.68
CA ILE A 55 -6.55 43.55 8.92
C ILE A 55 -6.08 42.84 7.66
N PHE A 56 -6.72 41.72 7.34
CA PHE A 56 -6.38 40.86 6.21
C PHE A 56 -7.48 40.90 5.14
N ALA A 57 -7.08 40.93 3.87
CA ALA A 57 -7.95 40.72 2.73
C ALA A 57 -7.28 39.84 1.67
N LEU A 58 -8.10 39.24 0.82
CA LEU A 58 -7.64 38.48 -0.35
C LEU A 58 -7.97 39.26 -1.61
N THR A 59 -7.05 39.24 -2.58
CA THR A 59 -7.34 39.81 -3.90
C THR A 59 -8.31 38.95 -4.69
N ASP A 60 -9.16 39.60 -5.49
CA ASP A 60 -10.10 38.93 -6.40
C ASP A 60 -9.42 38.45 -7.70
N GLU A 61 -10.20 37.90 -8.63
CA GLU A 61 -9.71 37.43 -9.94
C GLU A 61 -9.06 38.54 -10.80
N SER A 62 -9.35 39.80 -10.50
CA SER A 62 -8.78 40.98 -11.15
C SER A 62 -7.58 41.55 -10.40
N GLY A 63 -7.13 40.89 -9.32
CA GLY A 63 -6.01 41.31 -8.49
C GLY A 63 -6.34 42.46 -7.55
N THR A 64 -7.61 42.84 -7.42
CA THR A 64 -8.02 43.98 -6.58
C THR A 64 -8.38 43.51 -5.18
N PHE A 65 -8.10 44.35 -4.19
CA PHE A 65 -8.48 44.12 -2.81
C PHE A 65 -9.16 45.36 -2.23
N VAL A 66 -10.01 45.12 -1.23
CA VAL A 66 -10.71 46.15 -0.49
C VAL A 66 -10.68 45.77 0.99
N VAL A 67 -10.16 46.67 1.83
CA VAL A 67 -10.08 46.49 3.28
C VAL A 67 -10.87 47.62 3.95
N PRO A 68 -11.79 47.30 4.89
CA PRO A 68 -12.45 48.34 5.67
C PRO A 68 -11.45 49.02 6.59
N ARG A 69 -11.49 50.36 6.68
CA ARG A 69 -10.68 51.17 7.59
C ARG A 69 -11.37 51.24 8.96
N ASP A 70 -11.63 50.08 9.55
CA ASP A 70 -12.40 49.94 10.80
C ASP A 70 -11.52 49.91 12.08
N ALA A 71 -10.20 49.96 11.94
CA ALA A 71 -9.26 49.90 13.05
C ALA A 71 -8.93 51.29 13.63
N ALA A 72 -8.73 51.36 14.95
CA ALA A 72 -8.32 52.58 15.64
C ALA A 72 -6.81 52.84 15.42
N GLY A 73 -6.49 53.80 14.56
CA GLY A 73 -5.11 54.25 14.31
C GLY A 73 -4.86 54.54 12.83
N GLU A 74 -3.73 55.16 12.52
CA GLU A 74 -3.29 55.33 11.13
C GLU A 74 -2.65 54.02 10.64
N PRO A 75 -2.91 53.60 9.38
CA PRO A 75 -2.24 52.46 8.79
C PRO A 75 -0.75 52.76 8.60
N THR A 76 0.10 51.78 8.94
CA THR A 76 1.56 51.94 8.99
C THR A 76 2.26 51.13 7.92
N LEU A 77 1.86 49.87 7.72
CA LEU A 77 2.53 48.92 6.82
C LEU A 77 1.50 48.15 6.00
N VAL A 78 1.82 47.91 4.73
CA VAL A 78 1.10 46.98 3.86
C VAL A 78 2.04 45.84 3.49
N THR A 79 1.65 44.61 3.83
CA THR A 79 2.39 43.41 3.45
C THR A 79 1.53 42.55 2.52
N VAL A 80 2.11 42.12 1.40
CA VAL A 80 1.46 41.22 0.45
C VAL A 80 2.26 39.93 0.33
N SER A 81 1.56 38.80 0.42
CA SER A 81 2.15 37.49 0.24
C SER A 81 1.31 36.60 -0.67
N LEU A 82 2.00 35.84 -1.53
CA LEU A 82 1.39 34.87 -2.43
C LEU A 82 2.39 33.73 -2.65
N ILE A 83 1.91 32.48 -2.63
CA ILE A 83 2.76 31.30 -2.84
C ILE A 83 3.42 31.38 -4.22
N GLY A 84 4.75 31.22 -4.26
CA GLY A 84 5.55 31.32 -5.49
C GLY A 84 6.06 32.73 -5.81
N PHE A 85 5.70 33.74 -5.00
CA PHE A 85 6.17 35.12 -5.10
C PHE A 85 6.96 35.52 -3.86
N GLN A 86 7.83 36.51 -4.01
CA GLN A 86 8.54 37.11 -2.88
C GLN A 86 7.58 38.06 -2.14
N SER A 87 7.39 37.84 -0.84
CA SER A 87 6.55 38.74 -0.03
C SER A 87 7.09 40.17 -0.08
N LEU A 88 6.19 41.12 -0.26
CA LEU A 88 6.49 42.54 -0.35
C LEU A 88 5.90 43.26 0.86
N SER A 89 6.72 43.99 1.61
CA SER A 89 6.28 44.87 2.69
C SER A 89 6.66 46.31 2.36
N VAL A 90 5.69 47.21 2.38
CA VAL A 90 5.83 48.62 2.00
C VAL A 90 5.13 49.50 3.03
N ASP A 91 5.74 50.62 3.40
CA ASP A 91 5.11 51.60 4.30
C ASP A 91 3.83 52.16 3.65
N PHE A 92 2.79 52.41 4.44
CA PHE A 92 1.49 52.83 3.91
C PHE A 92 1.56 54.14 3.10
N ALA A 93 2.39 55.09 3.52
CA ALA A 93 2.62 56.33 2.78
C ALA A 93 3.26 56.09 1.39
N GLU A 94 4.10 55.06 1.26
CA GLU A 94 4.67 54.66 -0.02
C GLU A 94 3.67 53.88 -0.89
N PHE A 95 2.79 53.09 -0.27
CA PHE A 95 1.66 52.46 -0.95
C PHE A 95 0.71 53.49 -1.57
N GLU A 96 0.34 54.54 -0.83
CA GLU A 96 -0.47 55.65 -1.36
C GLU A 96 0.26 56.42 -2.48
N ALA A 97 1.57 56.66 -2.32
CA ALA A 97 2.37 57.31 -3.34
C ALA A 97 2.48 56.51 -4.66
N ARG A 98 2.24 55.20 -4.60
CA ARG A 98 2.24 54.27 -5.75
C ARG A 98 0.85 54.08 -6.34
N ASP A 99 -0.11 54.97 -6.05
CA ASP A 99 -1.49 54.88 -6.53
C ASP A 99 -2.15 53.54 -6.17
N ALA A 100 -1.86 53.07 -4.94
CA ALA A 100 -2.35 51.81 -4.39
C ALA A 100 -2.02 50.55 -5.24
N ARG A 101 -0.92 50.63 -6.01
CA ARG A 101 -0.45 49.54 -6.87
C ARG A 101 0.76 48.83 -6.27
N LEU A 102 0.64 47.51 -6.10
CA LEU A 102 1.67 46.65 -5.54
C LEU A 102 2.13 45.63 -6.59
N ILE A 103 3.45 45.56 -6.80
CA ILE A 103 4.07 44.67 -7.78
C ILE A 103 4.85 43.60 -7.03
N LEU A 104 4.47 42.34 -7.17
CA LEU A 104 5.24 41.22 -6.62
C LEU A 104 6.14 40.62 -7.71
N ASP A 105 7.39 40.42 -7.34
CA ASP A 105 8.32 39.65 -8.15
C ASP A 105 8.20 38.16 -7.79
N ARG A 106 8.35 37.30 -8.80
CA ARG A 106 8.48 35.86 -8.54
C ARG A 106 9.73 35.61 -7.70
N ALA A 107 9.62 34.70 -6.75
CA ALA A 107 10.78 34.28 -5.98
C ALA A 107 11.81 33.62 -6.92
N THR A 108 12.91 34.32 -7.21
CA THR A 108 14.03 33.84 -8.04
C THR A 108 15.18 33.28 -7.24
N ASP A 109 15.16 33.44 -5.91
CA ASP A 109 16.11 32.78 -5.03
C ASP A 109 15.83 31.27 -5.06
N GLY A 110 16.88 30.47 -5.21
CA GLY A 110 16.88 29.03 -5.51
C GLY A 110 16.22 28.10 -4.49
N THR A 111 15.21 28.58 -3.77
CA THR A 111 14.24 27.83 -2.99
C THR A 111 12.90 27.64 -3.71
N ALA A 112 12.66 28.31 -4.85
CA ALA A 112 11.36 28.32 -5.53
C ALA A 112 11.29 27.56 -6.89
N THR A 113 12.37 26.90 -7.32
CA THR A 113 12.33 26.02 -8.50
C THR A 113 13.10 24.74 -8.23
N GLU A 114 12.39 23.73 -7.73
CA GLU A 114 12.47 22.34 -8.23
C GLU A 114 11.46 21.38 -7.55
N ASP A 115 10.74 21.79 -6.48
CA ASP A 115 9.82 20.86 -5.80
C ASP A 115 8.56 21.50 -5.20
N ASN A 116 7.90 22.39 -5.94
CA ASN A 116 6.53 22.83 -5.62
C ASN A 116 5.49 21.86 -6.17
N SER A 117 5.74 20.56 -6.02
CA SER A 117 4.64 19.60 -6.10
C SER A 117 3.79 19.79 -4.84
N ILE A 118 2.58 20.33 -4.99
CA ILE A 118 1.55 20.12 -3.97
C ILE A 118 1.25 18.63 -4.05
N ILE A 119 1.97 17.82 -3.27
CA ILE A 119 1.61 16.44 -3.04
C ILE A 119 0.35 16.48 -2.21
N VAL A 120 -0.80 16.59 -2.88
CA VAL A 120 -2.08 16.28 -2.28
C VAL A 120 -2.03 14.80 -1.94
N THR A 121 -1.58 14.51 -0.72
CA THR A 121 -1.66 13.17 -0.16
C THR A 121 -3.10 12.97 0.27
N ALA A 122 -4.02 12.91 -0.70
CA ALA A 122 -5.35 12.41 -0.46
C ALA A 122 -5.18 10.95 -0.08
N ARG A 123 -5.08 10.65 1.22
CA ARG A 123 -5.33 9.29 1.68
C ARG A 123 -6.76 9.00 1.26
N ALA A 124 -6.93 8.18 0.23
CA ALA A 124 -8.18 7.54 -0.08
C ALA A 124 -8.58 6.70 1.14
N ARG A 125 -9.24 7.32 2.13
CA ARG A 125 -9.83 6.64 3.28
C ARG A 125 -11.28 6.31 2.99
N SER A 126 -11.56 5.67 1.86
CA SER A 126 -12.64 4.68 1.85
C SER A 126 -12.02 3.37 2.35
N ARG A 127 -11.60 3.33 3.62
CA ARG A 127 -11.19 2.07 4.24
C ARG A 127 -12.46 1.26 4.50
N PRO A 128 -12.64 0.09 3.87
CA PRO A 128 -13.76 -0.78 4.21
C PRO A 128 -13.68 -1.13 5.71
N PHE A 129 -14.85 -1.17 6.36
CA PHE A 129 -15.01 -1.15 7.80
C PHE A 129 -14.08 -2.09 8.59
N ALA A 130 -13.46 -1.53 9.63
CA ALA A 130 -12.82 -2.23 10.75
C ALA A 130 -11.77 -3.30 10.40
N ASN A 131 -10.77 -2.94 9.59
CA ASN A 131 -9.56 -3.74 9.48
C ASN A 131 -8.67 -3.60 10.72
N ARG A 132 -8.15 -4.71 11.23
CA ARG A 132 -6.94 -4.69 12.07
C ARG A 132 -5.76 -4.80 11.13
N GLU A 133 -4.95 -3.76 11.09
CA GLU A 133 -3.75 -3.68 10.28
C GLU A 133 -2.55 -4.03 11.17
N LEU A 134 -1.77 -5.01 10.76
CA LEU A 134 -0.50 -5.39 11.39
C LEU A 134 0.63 -5.01 10.45
N THR A 135 1.60 -4.26 10.96
CA THR A 135 2.86 -4.00 10.26
C THR A 135 3.82 -5.18 10.47
N THR A 136 4.86 -5.27 9.64
CA THR A 136 5.95 -6.26 9.85
C THR A 136 6.52 -6.20 11.27
N LEU A 137 6.67 -4.99 11.84
CA LEU A 137 7.21 -4.82 13.19
C LEU A 137 6.26 -5.38 14.25
N ASP A 138 4.94 -5.20 14.09
CA ASP A 138 3.95 -5.76 15.02
C ASP A 138 4.02 -7.30 15.02
N ILE A 139 4.18 -7.91 13.83
CA ILE A 139 4.24 -9.38 13.68
C ILE A 139 5.51 -9.95 14.32
N VAL A 140 6.66 -9.32 14.09
CA VAL A 140 7.95 -9.81 14.60
C VAL A 140 8.12 -9.53 16.10
N SER A 141 7.50 -8.46 16.61
CA SER A 141 7.56 -8.11 18.03
C SER A 141 6.56 -8.89 18.89
N ASP A 142 5.57 -9.56 18.30
CA ASP A 142 4.64 -10.43 19.03
C ASP A 142 5.33 -11.75 19.43
N PRO A 143 5.56 -11.99 20.75
CA PRO A 143 6.21 -13.21 21.21
C PRO A 143 5.36 -14.47 20.96
N LEU A 144 4.04 -14.35 20.85
CA LEU A 144 3.15 -15.47 20.57
C LEU A 144 3.13 -15.82 19.08
N ALA A 145 3.45 -14.86 18.22
CA ALA A 145 3.47 -15.05 16.78
C ALA A 145 4.70 -15.84 16.28
N SER A 146 5.80 -15.89 17.02
CA SER A 146 7.07 -16.50 16.56
C SER A 146 7.50 -16.03 15.16
N ALA A 147 7.24 -14.74 14.86
CA ALA A 147 7.42 -14.14 13.53
C ALA A 147 6.65 -14.85 12.40
N ASP A 148 5.51 -15.45 12.71
CA ASP A 148 4.54 -15.99 11.76
C ASP A 148 3.32 -15.07 11.62
N VAL A 149 2.93 -14.81 10.37
CA VAL A 149 1.88 -13.85 10.05
C VAL A 149 0.50 -14.32 10.51
N LEU A 150 0.15 -15.59 10.28
CA LEU A 150 -1.17 -16.09 10.64
C LEU A 150 -1.28 -16.31 12.14
N LEU A 151 -0.18 -16.71 12.79
CA LEU A 151 -0.14 -16.84 14.24
C LEU A 151 -0.29 -15.47 14.93
N ALA A 152 0.34 -14.40 14.42
CA ALA A 152 0.12 -13.03 14.91
C ALA A 152 -1.36 -12.61 14.82
N VAL A 153 -2.01 -12.88 13.69
CA VAL A 153 -3.44 -12.61 13.51
C VAL A 153 -4.28 -13.45 14.47
N SER A 154 -3.85 -14.70 14.74
CA SER A 154 -4.55 -15.59 15.65
C SER A 154 -4.55 -15.09 17.11
N GLY A 155 -3.57 -14.26 17.49
CA GLY A 155 -3.47 -13.61 18.79
C GLY A 155 -4.38 -12.38 18.96
N LEU A 156 -4.98 -11.87 17.88
CA LEU A 156 -5.88 -10.72 17.95
C LEU A 156 -7.22 -11.08 18.60
N ALA A 157 -7.86 -10.12 19.27
CA ALA A 157 -9.19 -10.29 19.86
C ALA A 157 -10.32 -10.64 18.87
N ILE A 158 -10.05 -10.56 17.56
CA ILE A 158 -10.98 -10.93 16.49
C ILE A 158 -10.85 -12.41 16.08
N SER A 159 -9.77 -13.07 16.51
CA SER A 159 -9.53 -14.49 16.31
C SER A 159 -10.15 -15.30 17.45
N THR A 160 -10.64 -16.49 17.10
CA THR A 160 -11.21 -17.45 18.04
C THR A 160 -10.53 -18.81 17.90
N ASN A 161 -9.25 -18.82 17.52
CA ASN A 161 -8.50 -20.05 17.37
C ASN A 161 -8.28 -20.72 18.73
N VAL A 162 -8.82 -21.92 18.90
CA VAL A 162 -8.71 -22.73 20.13
C VAL A 162 -7.73 -23.91 19.99
N ASN A 163 -7.21 -24.14 18.78
CA ASN A 163 -6.41 -25.32 18.44
C ASN A 163 -4.90 -25.05 18.40
N ASN A 164 -4.47 -23.84 18.80
CA ASN A 164 -3.09 -23.35 18.74
C ASN A 164 -2.43 -23.58 17.36
N SER A 165 -3.24 -23.42 16.30
CA SER A 165 -2.86 -23.61 14.92
C SER A 165 -2.71 -22.27 14.21
N ALA A 166 -1.90 -22.19 13.17
CA ALA A 166 -1.86 -21.04 12.25
C ALA A 166 -3.08 -21.01 11.29
N ASP A 167 -4.03 -21.94 11.38
CA ASP A 167 -5.29 -21.85 10.61
C ASP A 167 -6.12 -20.63 11.02
N LEU A 168 -6.54 -19.86 10.02
CA LEU A 168 -7.28 -18.62 10.23
C LEU A 168 -8.73 -18.91 10.65
N GLN A 169 -9.08 -18.54 11.89
CA GLN A 169 -10.43 -18.64 12.44
C GLN A 169 -10.85 -17.29 13.00
N LEU A 170 -11.76 -16.59 12.31
CA LEU A 170 -12.20 -15.25 12.68
C LEU A 170 -13.63 -15.31 13.20
N ARG A 171 -13.89 -14.70 14.37
CA ARG A 171 -15.20 -14.59 15.02
C ARG A 171 -16.03 -15.89 15.06
N GLY A 172 -15.40 -17.00 15.42
CA GLY A 172 -16.07 -18.30 15.55
C GLY A 172 -16.31 -19.02 14.22
N GLY A 173 -15.82 -18.49 13.10
CA GLY A 173 -15.87 -19.17 11.81
C GLY A 173 -14.96 -20.39 11.76
N ALA A 174 -15.45 -21.48 11.16
CA ALA A 174 -14.66 -22.67 10.91
C ALA A 174 -13.49 -22.39 9.95
N VAL A 175 -12.44 -23.20 10.05
CA VAL A 175 -11.30 -23.20 9.12
C VAL A 175 -11.83 -23.35 7.69
N GLY A 176 -11.43 -22.44 6.80
CA GLY A 176 -11.87 -22.40 5.40
C GLY A 176 -13.06 -21.48 5.10
N LEU A 177 -13.80 -21.02 6.11
CA LEU A 177 -14.77 -19.92 5.96
C LEU A 177 -14.08 -18.53 6.00
N SER A 178 -12.91 -18.47 6.63
CA SER A 178 -12.00 -17.35 6.50
C SER A 178 -11.01 -17.60 5.38
N ARG A 179 -10.72 -16.56 4.60
CA ARG A 179 -9.91 -16.67 3.37
C ARG A 179 -8.68 -15.77 3.46
N THR A 180 -7.52 -16.28 3.05
CA THR A 180 -6.29 -15.48 2.98
C THR A 180 -5.99 -15.09 1.54
N TYR A 181 -5.61 -13.84 1.35
CA TYR A 181 -5.28 -13.24 0.06
C TYR A 181 -3.86 -12.69 0.13
N PHE A 182 -3.10 -12.88 -0.94
CA PHE A 182 -1.83 -12.20 -1.15
C PHE A 182 -1.98 -11.29 -2.35
N ASN A 183 -1.81 -9.98 -2.15
CA ASN A 183 -2.03 -8.97 -3.18
C ASN A 183 -3.38 -9.17 -3.91
N ASP A 184 -4.46 -9.30 -3.15
CA ASP A 184 -5.84 -9.54 -3.63
C ASP A 184 -6.08 -10.90 -4.32
N VAL A 185 -5.07 -11.77 -4.40
CA VAL A 185 -5.22 -13.11 -4.96
C VAL A 185 -5.47 -14.13 -3.85
N PRO A 186 -6.58 -14.90 -3.88
CA PRO A 186 -6.89 -15.86 -2.83
C PRO A 186 -5.90 -17.02 -2.85
N LEU A 187 -5.24 -17.27 -1.72
CA LEU A 187 -4.37 -18.43 -1.53
C LEU A 187 -5.14 -19.57 -0.87
N TYR A 188 -4.89 -20.79 -1.36
CA TYR A 188 -5.37 -22.03 -0.76
C TYR A 188 -4.22 -22.69 -0.01
N GLU A 189 -4.49 -23.34 1.13
CA GLU A 189 -3.49 -24.07 1.92
C GLU A 189 -2.27 -23.21 2.33
N VAL A 190 -2.55 -22.15 3.08
CA VAL A 190 -1.55 -21.20 3.57
C VAL A 190 -0.83 -21.63 4.86
N VAL A 191 -1.18 -22.80 5.39
CA VAL A 191 -0.59 -23.34 6.63
C VAL A 191 0.18 -24.63 6.34
N ARG A 192 1.35 -24.75 6.96
CA ARG A 192 2.31 -25.85 6.90
C ARG A 192 1.99 -26.89 7.98
N GLY A 193 2.42 -28.13 7.76
CA GLY A 193 2.19 -29.25 8.67
C GLY A 193 1.15 -30.26 8.17
N ASN A 194 0.76 -31.20 9.04
CA ASN A 194 -0.09 -32.31 8.65
C ASN A 194 -1.49 -31.84 8.24
N SER A 195 -2.09 -32.48 7.22
CA SER A 195 -3.47 -32.19 6.82
C SER A 195 -4.51 -33.05 7.54
N VAL A 196 -4.08 -34.06 8.32
CA VAL A 196 -4.98 -34.98 9.00
C VAL A 196 -5.54 -34.40 10.31
N ASP A 197 -4.80 -33.51 10.97
CA ASP A 197 -5.22 -32.83 12.21
C ASP A 197 -4.81 -31.34 12.18
N GLN A 198 -5.65 -30.49 12.77
CA GLN A 198 -5.46 -29.04 12.88
C GLN A 198 -4.40 -28.66 13.91
N THR A 199 -4.21 -29.46 14.97
CA THR A 199 -3.27 -29.15 16.06
C THR A 199 -1.80 -29.08 15.60
N THR A 200 -1.47 -29.83 14.54
CA THR A 200 -0.10 -29.94 13.99
C THR A 200 0.23 -28.90 12.91
N ARG A 201 -0.72 -28.00 12.61
CA ARG A 201 -0.59 -26.97 11.58
C ARG A 201 -0.11 -25.65 12.21
N LEU A 202 1.18 -25.57 12.53
CA LEU A 202 1.73 -24.51 13.40
C LEU A 202 2.19 -23.24 12.70
N PHE A 203 2.68 -23.34 11.46
CA PHE A 203 3.30 -22.21 10.76
C PHE A 203 2.63 -21.92 9.44
N SER A 204 2.58 -20.67 9.04
CA SER A 204 2.11 -20.22 7.74
C SER A 204 3.21 -20.23 6.68
N ILE A 205 2.80 -20.07 5.43
CA ILE A 205 3.72 -19.90 4.29
C ILE A 205 4.25 -18.47 4.15
N PHE A 206 3.78 -17.53 4.99
CA PHE A 206 4.14 -16.13 4.86
C PHE A 206 5.38 -15.78 5.67
N ASP A 207 6.33 -15.12 5.01
CA ASP A 207 7.40 -14.41 5.70
C ASP A 207 6.94 -12.96 5.95
N PRO A 208 6.95 -12.45 7.19
CA PRO A 208 6.51 -11.08 7.47
C PRO A 208 7.36 -10.01 6.76
N ARG A 209 8.57 -10.35 6.30
CA ARG A 209 9.50 -9.43 5.63
C ARG A 209 9.27 -9.32 4.12
N ILE A 210 8.46 -10.19 3.53
CA ILE A 210 8.00 -10.01 2.14
C ILE A 210 6.71 -9.18 2.07
N LEU A 211 6.17 -8.82 3.24
CA LEU A 211 4.93 -8.10 3.39
C LEU A 211 5.21 -6.68 3.89
N SER A 212 4.47 -5.71 3.38
CA SER A 212 4.38 -4.39 4.00
C SER A 212 3.45 -4.48 5.20
N ASN A 213 2.17 -4.74 4.93
CA ASN A 213 1.11 -4.75 5.92
C ASN A 213 0.19 -5.95 5.74
N VAL A 214 -0.47 -6.34 6.82
CA VAL A 214 -1.44 -7.42 6.86
C VAL A 214 -2.75 -6.89 7.42
N GLU A 215 -3.81 -6.97 6.62
CA GLU A 215 -5.13 -6.46 6.97
C GLU A 215 -6.08 -7.62 7.28
N ALA A 216 -6.54 -7.69 8.52
CA ALA A 216 -7.53 -8.67 8.96
C ALA A 216 -8.93 -8.04 8.99
N TYR A 217 -9.85 -8.64 8.24
CA TYR A 217 -11.24 -8.25 8.08
C TYR A 217 -12.15 -9.29 8.72
N PRO A 218 -12.61 -9.09 9.97
CA PRO A 218 -13.53 -10.02 10.59
C PRO A 218 -14.95 -9.87 10.03
N THR A 219 -15.67 -10.99 9.88
CA THR A 219 -17.07 -11.07 9.43
C THR A 219 -17.28 -10.69 7.97
N ASN A 220 -17.29 -9.40 7.64
CA ASN A 220 -17.72 -8.91 6.32
C ASN A 220 -16.57 -8.16 5.64
N PRO A 221 -15.67 -8.89 4.95
CA PRO A 221 -14.61 -8.26 4.19
C PRO A 221 -15.18 -7.48 2.99
N PRO A 222 -14.35 -6.63 2.36
CA PRO A 222 -14.74 -5.92 1.15
C PRO A 222 -15.27 -6.88 0.08
N THR A 223 -16.24 -6.45 -0.70
CA THR A 223 -16.91 -7.29 -1.71
C THR A 223 -15.95 -7.84 -2.78
N TYR A 224 -14.83 -7.15 -3.05
CA TYR A 224 -13.79 -7.62 -3.95
C TYR A 224 -12.96 -8.78 -3.38
N LEU A 225 -12.90 -8.92 -2.04
CA LEU A 225 -12.38 -10.10 -1.35
C LEU A 225 -13.49 -11.16 -1.20
N ALA A 226 -14.03 -11.58 -2.35
CA ALA A 226 -15.12 -12.55 -2.43
C ALA A 226 -14.67 -13.96 -2.03
N ASN A 227 -15.60 -14.83 -1.62
CA ASN A 227 -15.34 -16.21 -1.15
C ASN A 227 -14.77 -16.30 0.28
N SER A 228 -15.23 -15.42 1.16
CA SER A 228 -15.05 -15.51 2.61
C SER A 228 -16.39 -15.26 3.32
N ALA A 229 -16.79 -16.19 4.18
CA ALA A 229 -18.02 -16.11 4.96
C ALA A 229 -17.80 -15.66 6.41
N ALA A 230 -16.62 -15.94 6.98
CA ALA A 230 -16.26 -15.59 8.35
C ALA A 230 -15.30 -14.40 8.45
N GLY A 231 -14.62 -14.07 7.36
CA GLY A 231 -13.67 -12.95 7.28
C GLY A 231 -12.58 -13.18 6.24
N ALA A 232 -11.76 -12.15 6.02
CA ALA A 232 -10.62 -12.23 5.12
C ALA A 232 -9.34 -11.76 5.82
N LEU A 233 -8.21 -12.31 5.40
CA LEU A 233 -6.90 -11.77 5.68
C LEU A 233 -6.25 -11.36 4.37
N ARG A 234 -5.80 -10.11 4.26
CA ARG A 234 -5.14 -9.59 3.07
C ARG A 234 -3.69 -9.25 3.42
N ALA A 235 -2.76 -10.00 2.85
CA ALA A 235 -1.34 -9.78 2.94
C ALA A 235 -0.89 -8.91 1.76
N LEU A 236 -0.34 -7.74 2.04
CA LEU A 236 0.15 -6.80 1.04
C LEU A 236 1.67 -6.98 0.91
N PRO A 237 2.20 -7.19 -0.30
CA PRO A 237 3.64 -7.27 -0.51
C PRO A 237 4.34 -5.94 -0.23
N GLN A 238 5.65 -6.01 0.00
CA GLN A 238 6.51 -4.83 0.15
C GLN A 238 7.07 -4.41 -1.21
N TYR A 239 6.85 -3.14 -1.58
CA TYR A 239 7.31 -2.55 -2.85
C TYR A 239 8.35 -1.44 -2.66
N ASP A 240 8.88 -1.26 -1.46
CA ASP A 240 9.78 -0.15 -1.17
C ASP A 240 11.09 -0.31 -1.95
N ALA A 241 11.47 0.66 -2.77
CA ALA A 241 12.58 0.53 -3.73
C ALA A 241 13.98 0.62 -3.08
N SER A 242 14.05 0.69 -1.75
CA SER A 242 15.34 0.74 -1.05
C SER A 242 16.01 -0.63 -1.02
N GLU A 243 17.31 -0.64 -1.37
CA GLU A 243 18.14 -1.83 -1.21
C GLU A 243 18.22 -2.22 0.26
N THR A 244 17.52 -3.30 0.61
CA THR A 244 17.45 -3.77 1.98
C THR A 244 17.63 -5.28 2.01
N THR A 245 18.68 -5.73 2.71
CA THR A 245 18.85 -7.15 3.04
C THR A 245 18.61 -7.34 4.52
N SER A 246 17.67 -8.22 4.85
CA SER A 246 17.29 -8.54 6.23
C SER A 246 17.50 -10.02 6.51
N VAL A 247 17.97 -10.31 7.72
CA VAL A 247 18.19 -11.66 8.23
C VAL A 247 17.44 -11.80 9.54
N LEU A 248 16.58 -12.81 9.64
CA LEU A 248 15.87 -13.18 10.85
C LEU A 248 16.43 -14.52 11.33
N VAL A 249 16.89 -14.56 12.57
CA VAL A 249 17.39 -15.78 13.20
C VAL A 249 16.52 -16.04 14.42
N GLY A 250 15.97 -17.24 14.50
CA GLY A 250 15.20 -17.72 15.63
C GLY A 250 15.63 -19.14 16.00
N LEU A 251 15.12 -19.62 17.13
CA LEU A 251 15.37 -20.99 17.60
C LEU A 251 14.92 -22.05 16.58
N SER A 252 13.85 -21.75 15.84
CA SER A 252 13.26 -22.63 14.83
C SER A 252 13.84 -22.45 13.43
N GLY A 253 14.83 -21.57 13.21
CA GLY A 253 15.43 -21.43 11.87
C GLY A 253 16.01 -20.06 11.53
N ILE A 254 16.45 -19.96 10.27
CA ILE A 254 17.03 -18.75 9.68
C ILE A 254 16.22 -18.39 8.45
N LYS A 255 15.87 -17.11 8.33
CA LYS A 255 15.20 -16.56 7.17
C LYS A 255 15.99 -15.37 6.63
N VAL A 256 16.13 -15.24 5.32
CA VAL A 256 16.86 -14.17 4.64
C VAL A 256 15.98 -13.57 3.56
N THR A 257 15.93 -12.24 3.48
CA THR A 257 15.22 -11.52 2.43
C THR A 257 16.12 -10.44 1.88
N SER A 258 16.21 -10.30 0.56
CA SER A 258 16.95 -9.25 -0.12
C SER A 258 16.03 -8.54 -1.10
N LEU A 259 15.90 -7.23 -0.95
CA LEU A 259 15.12 -6.35 -1.80
C LEU A 259 16.09 -5.47 -2.57
N GLN A 260 15.93 -5.42 -3.89
CA GLN A 260 16.77 -4.66 -4.81
C GLN A 260 15.88 -3.91 -5.81
N PRO A 261 16.19 -2.65 -6.13
CA PRO A 261 15.55 -1.96 -7.24
C PRO A 261 15.95 -2.65 -8.55
N VAL A 262 15.02 -2.74 -9.48
CA VAL A 262 15.23 -3.29 -10.82
C VAL A 262 14.63 -2.32 -11.83
N LEU A 263 15.42 -1.88 -12.82
CA LEU A 263 15.06 -0.78 -13.73
C LEU A 263 14.87 0.55 -12.96
N LYS A 264 14.32 1.59 -13.59
CA LYS A 264 14.19 2.92 -12.97
C LYS A 264 13.20 2.94 -11.79
N ASP A 265 12.10 2.19 -11.89
CA ASP A 265 11.00 2.21 -10.89
C ASP A 265 10.44 0.81 -10.55
N GLY A 266 11.17 -0.26 -10.88
CA GLY A 266 10.78 -1.63 -10.53
C GLY A 266 11.50 -2.14 -9.28
N THR A 267 11.00 -3.23 -8.72
CA THR A 267 11.58 -3.86 -7.53
C THR A 267 11.67 -5.36 -7.71
N ALA A 268 12.74 -5.96 -7.20
CA ALA A 268 12.87 -7.40 -7.09
C ALA A 268 13.22 -7.77 -5.65
N GLN A 269 12.45 -8.69 -5.10
CA GLN A 269 12.65 -9.27 -3.80
C GLN A 269 12.95 -10.75 -3.95
N LEU A 270 13.97 -11.21 -3.25
CA LEU A 270 14.30 -12.62 -3.09
C LEU A 270 14.17 -12.97 -1.62
N TYR A 271 13.59 -14.12 -1.33
CA TYR A 271 13.51 -14.63 0.04
C TYR A 271 13.86 -16.11 0.08
N ALA A 272 14.54 -16.50 1.15
CA ALA A 272 14.86 -17.88 1.44
C ALA A 272 14.72 -18.14 2.94
N SER A 273 14.22 -19.30 3.32
CA SER A 273 14.19 -19.72 4.72
C SER A 273 14.49 -21.19 4.88
N ILE A 274 15.09 -21.51 6.03
CA ILE A 274 15.27 -22.87 6.50
C ILE A 274 14.76 -22.88 7.94
N GLU A 275 13.76 -23.70 8.18
CA GLU A 275 13.10 -23.87 9.46
C GLU A 275 13.23 -25.33 9.90
N ASP A 276 13.54 -25.54 11.18
CA ASP A 276 13.62 -26.84 11.82
C ASP A 276 13.18 -26.69 13.29
N VAL A 277 12.21 -27.51 13.70
CA VAL A 277 11.70 -27.50 15.07
C VAL A 277 12.54 -28.33 16.05
N ALA A 278 13.52 -29.10 15.57
CA ALA A 278 14.33 -29.96 16.45
C ALA A 278 14.98 -29.20 17.63
N PRO A 279 15.57 -27.99 17.46
CA PRO A 279 16.12 -27.23 18.58
C PRO A 279 15.05 -26.79 19.59
N LEU A 280 13.82 -26.54 19.12
CA LEU A 280 12.69 -26.18 19.97
C LEU A 280 12.21 -27.37 20.81
N ILE A 281 12.19 -28.58 20.22
CA ILE A 281 11.87 -29.82 20.92
C ILE A 281 12.94 -30.17 21.97
N GLU A 282 14.21 -29.90 21.68
CA GLU A 282 15.30 -30.14 22.65
C GLU A 282 15.14 -29.28 23.91
N ILE A 283 14.73 -28.02 23.75
CA ILE A 283 14.49 -27.10 24.88
C ILE A 283 13.17 -27.41 25.59
N ASN A 284 12.14 -27.85 24.85
CA ASN A 284 10.86 -28.25 25.41
C ASN A 284 10.43 -29.65 24.90
N PRO A 285 10.86 -30.72 25.61
CA PRO A 285 10.57 -32.09 25.21
C PRO A 285 9.07 -32.44 25.15
N GLU A 286 8.21 -31.70 25.85
CA GLU A 286 6.76 -31.91 25.81
C GLU A 286 6.18 -31.61 24.41
N LEU A 287 6.86 -30.82 23.58
CA LEU A 287 6.45 -30.58 22.19
C LEU A 287 6.48 -31.85 21.33
N ALA A 288 7.26 -32.87 21.73
CA ALA A 288 7.32 -34.15 21.04
C ALA A 288 5.97 -34.89 21.02
N ASP A 289 5.06 -34.57 21.94
CA ASP A 289 3.69 -35.10 21.93
C ASP A 289 2.81 -34.52 20.80
N ILE A 290 3.21 -33.39 20.21
CA ILE A 290 2.50 -32.69 19.14
C ILE A 290 3.26 -32.81 17.81
N ILE A 291 4.59 -32.69 17.82
CA ILE A 291 5.45 -32.77 16.63
C ILE A 291 6.72 -33.53 16.98
N THR A 292 7.00 -34.62 16.26
CA THR A 292 8.23 -35.40 16.44
C THR A 292 9.39 -34.77 15.70
N SER A 293 9.17 -34.34 14.46
CA SER A 293 10.14 -33.60 13.65
C SER A 293 9.40 -32.78 12.59
N SER A 294 9.97 -31.65 12.18
CA SER A 294 9.44 -30.84 11.09
C SER A 294 10.55 -29.93 10.58
N SER A 295 10.85 -30.03 9.30
CA SER A 295 11.75 -29.12 8.61
C SER A 295 11.06 -28.54 7.38
N THR A 296 11.34 -27.27 7.11
CA THR A 296 10.83 -26.58 5.94
C THR A 296 11.93 -25.75 5.30
N GLN A 297 12.06 -25.88 3.98
CA GLN A 297 12.94 -25.05 3.17
C GLN A 297 12.09 -24.26 2.19
N SER A 298 12.19 -22.95 2.23
CA SER A 298 11.41 -22.05 1.39
C SER A 298 12.33 -21.22 0.52
N LEU A 299 11.96 -21.02 -0.74
CA LEU A 299 12.62 -20.12 -1.66
C LEU A 299 11.57 -19.41 -2.50
N GLY A 300 11.66 -18.10 -2.63
CA GLY A 300 10.80 -17.40 -3.55
C GLY A 300 11.32 -16.04 -3.97
N ALA A 301 10.58 -15.46 -4.90
CA ALA A 301 10.90 -14.21 -5.55
C ALA A 301 9.62 -13.43 -5.84
N THR A 302 9.67 -12.12 -5.62
CA THR A 302 8.68 -11.17 -6.07
C THR A 302 9.37 -10.19 -7.01
N ILE A 303 8.82 -9.96 -8.20
CA ILE A 303 9.34 -8.99 -9.16
C ILE A 303 8.19 -8.07 -9.54
N SER A 304 8.34 -6.79 -9.31
CA SER A 304 7.40 -5.75 -9.71
C SER A 304 8.02 -4.87 -10.79
N LEU A 305 7.32 -4.74 -11.92
CA LEU A 305 7.78 -4.02 -13.09
C LEU A 305 6.77 -2.94 -13.47
N PRO A 306 7.18 -1.66 -13.53
CA PRO A 306 6.35 -0.61 -14.07
C PRO A 306 6.20 -0.78 -15.60
N ILE A 307 5.03 -0.44 -16.12
CA ILE A 307 4.70 -0.37 -17.55
C ILE A 307 4.62 1.11 -17.95
N GLU A 308 5.05 1.46 -19.16
CA GLU A 308 5.12 2.85 -19.68
C GLU A 308 3.83 3.69 -19.56
N ASN A 309 2.66 3.07 -19.36
CA ASN A 309 1.38 3.77 -19.13
C ASN A 309 1.03 3.94 -17.64
N GLY A 310 2.01 3.73 -16.75
CA GLY A 310 1.90 3.75 -15.29
C GLY A 310 1.11 2.58 -14.69
N GLY A 311 0.92 1.50 -15.46
CA GLY A 311 0.52 0.23 -14.88
C GLY A 311 1.70 -0.46 -14.21
N GLU A 312 1.44 -1.46 -13.40
CA GLU A 312 2.45 -2.29 -12.74
C GLU A 312 2.11 -3.76 -12.92
N VAL A 313 3.12 -4.58 -13.20
CA VAL A 313 3.00 -6.04 -13.22
C VAL A 313 3.86 -6.62 -12.12
N THR A 314 3.22 -7.35 -11.22
CA THR A 314 3.87 -8.05 -10.12
C THR A 314 3.81 -9.55 -10.36
N LEU A 315 4.97 -10.19 -10.31
CA LEU A 315 5.17 -11.62 -10.40
C LEU A 315 5.65 -12.12 -9.04
N PHE A 316 4.91 -13.04 -8.43
CA PHE A 316 5.33 -13.73 -7.21
C PHE A 316 5.46 -15.22 -7.50
N ALA A 317 6.59 -15.80 -7.13
CA ALA A 317 6.85 -17.22 -7.25
C ALA A 317 7.49 -17.74 -5.96
N ALA A 318 7.00 -18.89 -5.47
CA ALA A 318 7.48 -19.49 -4.24
C ALA A 318 7.54 -21.01 -4.35
N LEU A 319 8.51 -21.60 -3.68
CA LEU A 319 8.73 -23.04 -3.56
C LEU A 319 8.99 -23.38 -2.10
N ASP A 320 8.15 -24.25 -1.54
CA ASP A 320 8.30 -24.77 -0.19
C ASP A 320 8.48 -26.28 -0.24
N LEU A 321 9.53 -26.77 0.41
CA LEU A 321 9.80 -28.19 0.67
C LEU A 321 9.56 -28.45 2.14
N GLU A 322 8.56 -29.25 2.45
CA GLU A 322 8.17 -29.64 3.81
C GLU A 322 8.46 -31.12 4.02
N ASP A 323 9.16 -31.43 5.10
CA ASP A 323 9.31 -32.79 5.62
C ASP A 323 8.97 -32.78 7.12
N GLY A 324 8.23 -33.77 7.61
CA GLY A 324 7.88 -33.82 9.02
C GLY A 324 7.19 -35.09 9.47
N GLU A 325 7.36 -35.40 10.74
CA GLU A 325 6.75 -36.53 11.42
C GLU A 325 5.90 -36.05 12.59
N PHE A 326 4.64 -36.49 12.60
CA PHE A 326 3.66 -36.10 13.58
C PHE A 326 3.12 -37.34 14.30
N PRO A 327 3.03 -37.34 15.63
CA PRO A 327 2.37 -38.41 16.37
C PRO A 327 0.89 -38.44 15.99
N LEU A 328 0.42 -39.59 15.52
CA LEU A 328 -0.99 -39.81 15.20
C LEU A 328 -1.59 -40.70 16.28
N ARG A 329 -2.56 -40.16 17.02
CA ARG A 329 -3.32 -40.91 18.03
C ARG A 329 -4.80 -40.88 17.65
N ILE A 330 -5.27 -41.96 17.00
CA ILE A 330 -6.68 -42.11 16.65
C ILE A 330 -7.25 -43.26 17.48
N LEU A 331 -8.12 -42.92 18.44
CA LEU A 331 -8.71 -43.87 19.38
C LEU A 331 -7.63 -44.66 20.14
N ASN A 332 -7.59 -45.98 19.98
CA ASN A 332 -6.60 -46.88 20.59
C ASN A 332 -5.39 -47.18 19.69
N GLN A 333 -5.29 -46.55 18.52
CA GLN A 333 -4.14 -46.70 17.63
C GLN A 333 -3.21 -45.50 17.76
N SER A 334 -1.95 -45.78 18.10
CA SER A 334 -0.85 -44.85 18.00
C SER A 334 0.02 -45.21 16.80
N GLY A 335 0.47 -44.18 16.09
CA GLY A 335 1.39 -44.31 14.97
C GLY A 335 2.05 -42.97 14.68
N GLN A 336 2.74 -42.90 13.55
CA GLN A 336 3.29 -41.65 13.02
C GLN A 336 2.60 -41.33 11.70
N SER A 337 2.34 -40.05 11.49
CA SER A 337 1.92 -39.48 10.23
C SER A 337 3.10 -38.70 9.66
N THR A 338 3.59 -39.12 8.50
CA THR A 338 4.65 -38.43 7.77
C THR A 338 4.05 -37.41 6.81
N ASN A 339 4.70 -36.27 6.65
CA ASN A 339 4.33 -35.24 5.70
C ASN A 339 5.53 -34.87 4.83
N ASP A 340 5.54 -35.33 3.59
CA ASP A 340 6.53 -34.95 2.57
C ASP A 340 5.78 -34.20 1.45
N ARG A 341 5.98 -32.88 1.37
CA ARG A 341 5.27 -32.00 0.42
C ARG A 341 6.23 -31.03 -0.26
N LEU A 342 6.05 -30.93 -1.57
CA LEU A 342 6.52 -29.81 -2.38
C LEU A 342 5.33 -28.92 -2.73
N ARG A 343 5.40 -27.64 -2.35
CA ARG A 343 4.42 -26.62 -2.74
C ARG A 343 5.07 -25.63 -3.69
N ALA A 344 4.36 -25.29 -4.75
CA ALA A 344 4.78 -24.28 -5.71
C ALA A 344 3.64 -23.27 -5.89
N TYR A 345 3.94 -22.00 -5.65
CA TYR A 345 2.99 -20.91 -5.78
C TYR A 345 3.45 -19.98 -6.90
N GLY A 346 2.50 -19.53 -7.71
CA GLY A 346 2.73 -18.56 -8.76
C GLY A 346 1.55 -17.61 -8.81
N VAL A 347 1.81 -16.33 -8.60
CA VAL A 347 0.81 -15.26 -8.67
C VAL A 347 1.30 -14.21 -9.65
N ILE A 348 0.44 -13.82 -10.56
CA ILE A 348 0.67 -12.74 -11.52
C ILE A 348 -0.44 -11.72 -11.31
N CYS A 349 -0.06 -10.49 -10.98
CA CYS A 349 -0.97 -9.37 -10.84
C CYS A 349 -0.59 -8.29 -11.84
N SER A 350 -1.59 -7.67 -12.47
CA SER A 350 -1.43 -6.44 -13.24
C SER A 350 -2.39 -5.39 -12.69
N ALA A 351 -1.87 -4.23 -12.34
CA ALA A 351 -2.67 -3.08 -11.94
C ALA A 351 -2.52 -1.98 -12.99
N PRO A 352 -3.61 -1.46 -13.59
CA PRO A 352 -3.55 -0.27 -14.42
C PRO A 352 -3.34 0.99 -13.57
N ASN A 353 -2.74 2.03 -14.15
CA ASN A 353 -2.50 3.31 -13.49
C ASN A 353 -3.82 3.93 -13.01
N SER A 354 -4.00 4.06 -11.70
CA SER A 354 -5.24 4.57 -11.13
C SER A 354 -5.25 6.10 -11.06
N THR A 355 -5.58 6.75 -12.17
CA THR A 355 -6.29 8.05 -12.13
C THR A 355 -7.69 7.95 -12.71
N THR A 356 -8.10 6.81 -13.27
CA THR A 356 -9.49 6.63 -13.71
C THR A 356 -9.90 5.15 -13.73
N VAL A 357 -10.93 4.86 -12.93
CA VAL A 357 -11.89 3.75 -13.05
C VAL A 357 -11.50 2.38 -12.47
N GLN A 358 -12.38 1.97 -11.54
CA GLN A 358 -12.75 0.65 -11.04
C GLN A 358 -12.34 -0.59 -11.85
N ASP A 359 -11.86 -1.57 -11.09
CA ASP A 359 -12.27 -2.99 -11.12
C ASP A 359 -12.05 -3.79 -12.41
N TRP A 360 -10.81 -4.16 -12.73
CA TRP A 360 -10.53 -5.42 -13.46
C TRP A 360 -9.19 -6.04 -13.00
N HIS A 361 -9.24 -6.90 -11.99
CA HIS A 361 -8.14 -7.83 -11.69
C HIS A 361 -8.40 -9.17 -12.37
N THR A 362 -7.74 -9.43 -13.49
CA THR A 362 -7.60 -10.81 -14.00
C THR A 362 -6.40 -11.46 -13.32
N SER A 363 -6.65 -12.25 -12.28
CA SER A 363 -5.65 -13.12 -11.66
C SER A 363 -5.78 -14.54 -12.22
N VAL A 364 -4.67 -15.12 -12.66
CA VAL A 364 -4.59 -16.53 -13.06
C VAL A 364 -3.75 -17.25 -12.02
N SER A 365 -4.42 -17.96 -11.11
CA SER A 365 -3.75 -18.88 -10.18
C SER A 365 -3.59 -20.24 -10.86
N ILE A 366 -2.36 -20.55 -11.30
CA ILE A 366 -2.04 -21.87 -11.85
C ILE A 366 -1.51 -22.75 -10.72
N CYS A 367 -2.41 -23.49 -10.06
CA CYS A 367 -2.01 -24.60 -9.19
C CYS A 367 -1.84 -25.84 -10.07
N ALA A 368 -0.64 -26.06 -10.63
CA ALA A 368 -0.38 -27.19 -11.52
C ALA A 368 0.56 -28.23 -10.88
N PRO A 369 0.05 -29.40 -10.43
CA PRO A 369 0.88 -30.50 -9.96
C PRO A 369 1.56 -31.31 -11.10
N ARG A 370 1.53 -30.83 -12.37
CA ARG A 370 1.93 -31.64 -13.54
C ARG A 370 2.99 -31.06 -14.48
N VAL A 371 3.50 -29.85 -14.26
CA VAL A 371 4.42 -29.20 -15.23
C VAL A 371 5.90 -29.60 -15.03
N LEU A 372 6.27 -30.19 -13.89
CA LEU A 372 7.66 -30.58 -13.61
C LEU A 372 8.12 -31.92 -14.27
N ARG A 373 7.25 -32.65 -14.98
CA ARG A 373 7.67 -33.87 -15.70
C ARG A 373 8.31 -33.63 -17.07
N THR A 374 8.21 -32.42 -17.62
CA THR A 374 8.71 -32.10 -18.97
C THR A 374 10.05 -31.36 -18.97
N LEU A 375 10.57 -30.91 -17.81
CA LEU A 375 11.90 -30.32 -17.68
C LEU A 375 12.96 -31.31 -17.15
N ALA A 376 12.56 -32.47 -16.65
CA ALA A 376 13.46 -33.52 -16.17
C ALA A 376 14.02 -34.44 -17.27
N SER A 377 13.66 -34.24 -18.54
CA SER A 377 14.18 -35.03 -19.68
C SER A 377 15.44 -34.45 -20.33
N ALA A 378 16.04 -33.39 -19.76
CA ALA A 378 17.16 -32.66 -20.39
C ALA A 378 18.46 -32.60 -19.56
N MET A 379 18.67 -33.48 -18.57
CA MET A 379 19.95 -33.59 -17.85
C MET A 379 20.32 -35.07 -17.58
N PRO A 380 21.30 -35.65 -18.29
CA PRO A 380 21.54 -37.08 -18.22
C PRO A 380 22.66 -37.46 -17.24
N HIS A 381 22.80 -36.85 -16.06
CA HIS A 381 23.86 -37.24 -15.10
C HIS A 381 23.35 -37.26 -13.65
N CYS A 382 22.43 -38.18 -13.32
CA CYS A 382 22.25 -38.66 -11.95
C CYS A 382 21.52 -40.02 -11.94
N ARG A 383 22.21 -41.07 -12.44
CA ARG A 383 21.79 -42.47 -12.27
C ARG A 383 22.65 -43.09 -11.19
N ARG A 384 22.10 -43.27 -9.98
CA ARG A 384 22.29 -44.45 -9.10
C ARG A 384 21.67 -44.17 -7.72
N GLN A 385 20.44 -44.66 -7.53
CA GLN A 385 19.95 -45.38 -6.34
C GLN A 385 18.42 -45.24 -6.25
N PHE A 386 17.69 -46.04 -7.03
CA PHE A 386 16.32 -46.42 -6.71
C PHE A 386 16.14 -47.88 -7.15
N ARG A 387 16.10 -48.78 -6.18
CA ARG A 387 15.85 -50.21 -6.41
C ARG A 387 14.99 -50.74 -5.26
N ARG A 388 13.68 -50.57 -5.37
CA ARG A 388 12.62 -51.59 -5.13
C ARG A 388 11.24 -50.91 -5.05
N LEU A 389 10.49 -51.04 -6.14
CA LEU A 389 9.03 -50.99 -6.17
C LEU A 389 8.49 -52.39 -5.84
N ASN A 390 7.45 -52.46 -5.01
CA ASN A 390 6.39 -53.49 -4.94
C ASN A 390 5.47 -53.06 -3.78
N GLY A 391 4.16 -52.84 -3.86
CA GLY A 391 3.16 -52.91 -4.92
C GLY A 391 1.75 -52.77 -4.29
N ARG A 392 0.77 -52.26 -5.07
CA ARG A 392 -0.71 -52.39 -4.93
C ARG A 392 -1.36 -51.62 -3.75
N THR A 393 -2.49 -50.91 -3.84
CA THR A 393 -3.59 -50.77 -4.82
C THR A 393 -4.28 -49.42 -4.57
N LEU A 394 -4.69 -48.67 -5.61
CA LEU A 394 -5.42 -47.41 -5.49
C LEU A 394 -6.93 -47.68 -5.68
N THR A 395 -7.73 -47.47 -4.63
CA THR A 395 -9.20 -47.49 -4.71
C THR A 395 -9.70 -46.06 -4.88
N ILE A 396 -10.28 -45.75 -6.05
CA ILE A 396 -10.92 -44.45 -6.32
C ILE A 396 -12.41 -44.60 -6.03
N LEU A 397 -12.91 -43.94 -4.99
CA LEU A 397 -14.35 -43.68 -4.82
C LEU A 397 -14.67 -42.34 -5.48
N GLN A 398 -15.41 -42.38 -6.59
CA GLN A 398 -16.00 -41.19 -7.20
C GLN A 398 -17.21 -40.72 -6.40
N PRO A 399 -17.41 -39.40 -6.19
CA PRO A 399 -18.66 -38.89 -5.65
C PRO A 399 -19.76 -38.90 -6.72
N MET A 400 -20.88 -39.55 -6.39
CA MET A 400 -22.12 -39.55 -7.17
C MET A 400 -22.68 -38.12 -7.29
N ARG A 401 -23.02 -37.71 -8.52
CA ARG A 401 -23.87 -36.56 -8.79
C ARG A 401 -25.33 -36.95 -8.54
N PHE A 402 -26.01 -36.25 -7.64
CA PHE A 402 -27.46 -36.13 -7.68
C PHE A 402 -27.81 -34.81 -8.39
N SER A 403 -28.35 -34.95 -9.60
CA SER A 403 -29.17 -33.93 -10.25
C SER A 403 -30.61 -34.38 -10.07
N GLN A 404 -31.47 -33.49 -9.60
CA GLN A 404 -32.85 -33.45 -10.05
C GLN A 404 -33.43 -32.06 -9.80
N ALA A 405 -33.87 -31.44 -10.88
CA ALA A 405 -34.85 -30.37 -10.90
C ALA A 405 -36.13 -30.96 -11.47
N ALA A 406 -37.19 -30.98 -10.67
CA ALA A 406 -38.61 -30.85 -10.98
C ALA A 406 -39.38 -30.94 -9.66
#